data_AF-A0A533IDC8-F1
#
_entry.id   AF-A0A533IDC8-F1
#
_cell.length_a   1.000
_cell.length_b   1.000
_cell.length_c   1.000
_cell.angle_alpha   90.00
_cell.angle_beta   90.00
_cell.angle_gamma   90.00
#
_symmetry.space_group_name_H-M   'P 1'
#
loop_
_entity.id
_entity.type
_entity.pdbx_description
1 polymer ?
#
loop_
_entity_poly.entity_id
_entity_poly.type
_entity_poly.pdbx_seq_one_letter_code
_entity_poly.pdbx_strand_id
1 'polypeptide(L)'
;MTNHSHDDEHDLGFAHDLPRLIGRRRLLGVMGGLGLVAAASPASALECVALPWETQGPYPADGSNSREGQVVNILTQEGIIREDLRPSFGDLSGTAEGPQLDLELVLVNADGCTPLAGHAIYVWHCTTLGEYSMYDLPDQNFLRGVGVTDDQGRVKFTTIYPGCYPARWPHIHFEIFESAEAAVSGEASVLTAQIAMPHDVSAALYESDALYEGSTENLNRLTLESDNVFGDNSQEELAQQTPEITGDASSGYQASLTIPVDFDADRSVSMGGPGGPGGPPPEGGMPPDGEMPPPPSN
;
A
#
# COMPACT_ATOMS: atom_id res chain seq x y z
N MET A 1 23.76 53.33 -12.12
CA MET A 1 23.35 52.21 -11.26
C MET A 1 22.30 51.44 -12.03
N THR A 2 22.70 50.34 -12.67
CA THR A 2 21.83 49.46 -13.44
C THR A 2 21.14 48.50 -12.48
N ASN A 3 19.82 48.56 -12.42
CA ASN A 3 18.98 47.66 -11.64
C ASN A 3 18.85 46.35 -12.42
N HIS A 4 19.46 45.27 -11.92
CA HIS A 4 19.21 43.92 -12.42
C HIS A 4 18.02 43.34 -11.66
N SER A 5 16.85 43.32 -12.29
CA SER A 5 15.75 42.44 -11.92
C SER A 5 16.20 41.00 -12.20
N HIS A 6 16.36 40.20 -11.13
CA HIS A 6 16.34 38.75 -11.25
C HIS A 6 14.87 38.35 -11.31
N ASP A 7 14.47 37.76 -12.44
CA ASP A 7 13.21 37.02 -12.55
C ASP A 7 13.45 35.68 -11.85
N ASP A 8 12.96 35.55 -10.61
CA ASP A 8 12.87 34.27 -9.93
C ASP A 8 11.72 33.49 -10.59
N GLU A 9 12.04 32.63 -11.56
CA GLU A 9 11.13 31.57 -11.98
C GLU A 9 10.94 30.62 -10.78
N HIS A 10 9.88 30.88 -10.01
CA HIS A 10 9.47 30.04 -8.90
C HIS A 10 9.21 28.62 -9.40
N ASP A 11 9.98 27.67 -8.87
CA ASP A 11 9.69 26.25 -8.90
C ASP A 11 8.27 26.03 -8.33
N LEU A 12 7.34 25.65 -9.19
CA LEU A 12 5.92 25.51 -8.85
C LEU A 12 5.64 24.19 -8.09
N GLY A 13 6.69 23.44 -7.76
CA GLY A 13 6.65 22.24 -6.91
C GLY A 13 6.31 20.96 -7.68
N PHE A 14 6.56 19.82 -7.02
CA PHE A 14 6.38 18.48 -7.60
C PHE A 14 5.01 18.25 -8.24
N ALA A 15 3.93 18.68 -7.58
CA ALA A 15 2.56 18.55 -8.11
C ALA A 15 2.36 19.31 -9.44
N HIS A 16 3.06 20.43 -9.63
CA HIS A 16 3.00 21.19 -10.88
C HIS A 16 3.85 20.56 -12.00
N ASP A 17 4.94 19.88 -11.64
CA ASP A 17 5.81 19.21 -12.62
C ASP A 17 5.39 17.78 -12.95
N LEU A 18 4.46 17.22 -12.19
CA LEU A 18 3.94 15.88 -12.36
C LEU A 18 3.42 15.58 -13.79
N PRO A 19 2.59 16.44 -14.43
CA PRO A 19 2.17 16.21 -15.82
C PRO A 19 3.35 16.15 -16.80
N ARG A 20 4.44 16.88 -16.52
CA ARG A 20 5.65 16.92 -17.36
C ARG A 20 6.54 15.69 -17.15
N LEU A 21 6.63 15.19 -15.91
CA LEU A 21 7.38 13.98 -15.56
C LEU A 21 6.74 12.73 -16.16
N ILE A 22 5.41 12.63 -16.12
CA ILE A 22 4.65 11.53 -16.73
C ILE A 22 4.67 11.62 -18.25
N GLY A 23 4.49 12.83 -18.82
CA GLY A 23 4.56 13.05 -20.26
C GLY A 23 5.92 12.74 -20.89
N ARG A 24 7.03 12.98 -20.18
CA ARG A 24 8.40 12.67 -20.64
C ARG A 24 8.71 11.16 -20.62
N ARG A 25 8.05 10.37 -19.77
CA ARG A 25 8.16 8.90 -19.78
C ARG A 25 7.44 8.23 -20.96
N ARG A 26 6.63 8.96 -21.73
CA ARG A 26 5.95 8.45 -22.95
C ARG A 26 6.77 8.55 -24.25
N LEU A 27 8.09 8.79 -24.19
CA LEU A 27 8.88 8.95 -25.41
C LEU A 27 10.22 8.20 -25.35
N LEU A 28 10.17 6.87 -25.52
CA LEU A 28 11.22 6.04 -26.15
C LEU A 28 10.72 4.59 -26.27
N GLY A 29 10.31 4.21 -27.48
CA GLY A 29 9.85 2.85 -27.75
C GLY A 29 9.35 2.61 -29.18
N VAL A 30 9.98 3.20 -30.20
CA VAL A 30 9.73 2.83 -31.60
C VAL A 30 11.07 2.69 -32.32
N MET A 31 11.50 1.43 -32.53
CA MET A 31 12.23 0.92 -33.71
C MET A 31 12.67 -0.54 -33.46
N GLY A 32 12.12 -1.48 -34.23
CA GLY A 32 12.69 -2.83 -34.37
C GLY A 32 11.65 -3.96 -34.39
N GLY A 33 11.04 -4.19 -35.55
CA GLY A 33 10.15 -5.33 -35.75
C GLY A 33 10.91 -6.66 -35.91
N LEU A 34 10.30 -7.74 -35.41
CA LEU A 34 10.25 -9.09 -35.99
C LEU A 34 9.15 -9.86 -35.26
N GLY A 35 8.19 -10.38 -36.03
CA GLY A 35 6.98 -11.01 -35.52
C GLY A 35 7.25 -12.25 -34.68
N LEU A 36 6.76 -12.23 -33.45
CA LEU A 36 6.50 -13.42 -32.65
C LEU A 36 4.99 -13.54 -32.53
N VAL A 37 4.44 -14.64 -33.03
CA VAL A 37 3.06 -15.04 -32.75
C VAL A 37 3.04 -15.42 -31.27
N ALA A 38 2.52 -14.53 -30.43
CA ALA A 38 2.24 -14.86 -29.04
C ALA A 38 1.16 -15.95 -29.05
N ALA A 39 1.53 -17.16 -28.62
CA ALA A 39 0.56 -18.15 -28.21
C ALA A 39 -0.17 -17.54 -27.00
N ALA A 40 -1.42 -17.12 -27.20
CA ALA A 40 -2.30 -16.85 -26.08
C ALA A 40 -2.48 -18.19 -25.35
N SER A 41 -1.78 -18.35 -24.23
CA SER A 41 -2.20 -19.31 -23.22
C SER A 41 -3.66 -19.00 -22.91
N PRO A 42 -4.55 -20.01 -22.76
CA PRO A 42 -5.84 -19.74 -22.18
C PRO A 42 -5.53 -19.25 -20.76
N ALA A 43 -5.66 -17.95 -20.53
CA ALA A 43 -5.88 -17.46 -19.20
C ALA A 43 -7.11 -18.23 -18.75
N SER A 44 -6.95 -19.13 -17.77
CA SER A 44 -8.06 -19.45 -16.89
C SER A 44 -8.66 -18.09 -16.56
N ALA A 45 -9.90 -17.85 -16.97
CA ALA A 45 -10.59 -16.66 -16.55
C ALA A 45 -10.60 -16.75 -15.02
N LEU A 46 -9.65 -16.08 -14.36
CA LEU A 46 -9.89 -15.62 -13.01
C LEU A 46 -11.21 -14.87 -13.17
N GLU A 47 -12.23 -15.36 -12.48
CA GLU A 47 -13.36 -14.50 -12.18
C GLU A 47 -12.74 -13.22 -11.65
N CYS A 48 -12.98 -12.08 -12.30
CA CYS A 48 -12.49 -10.79 -11.82
C CYS A 48 -13.32 -10.41 -10.60
N VAL A 49 -13.05 -11.12 -9.52
CA VAL A 49 -13.63 -10.86 -8.22
C VAL A 49 -13.08 -9.52 -7.79
N ALA A 50 -13.97 -8.55 -7.59
CA ALA A 50 -13.56 -7.24 -7.09
C ALA A 50 -12.87 -7.43 -5.74
N LEU A 51 -11.76 -6.73 -5.52
CA LEU A 51 -11.17 -6.73 -4.18
C LEU A 51 -12.11 -5.98 -3.23
N PRO A 52 -12.29 -6.47 -2.00
CA PRO A 52 -13.02 -5.74 -0.98
C PRO A 52 -12.23 -4.49 -0.55
N TRP A 53 -12.96 -3.49 -0.06
CA TRP A 53 -12.37 -2.31 0.56
C TRP A 53 -11.82 -2.67 1.94
N GLU A 54 -10.51 -2.51 2.11
CA GLU A 54 -9.84 -2.69 3.38
C GLU A 54 -9.51 -1.37 4.05
N THR A 55 -9.18 -1.45 5.33
CA THR A 55 -8.56 -0.32 6.04
C THR A 55 -7.16 -0.01 5.51
N GLN A 56 -6.85 1.29 5.37
CA GLN A 56 -5.49 1.80 5.22
C GLN A 56 -4.59 1.49 6.44
N GLY A 57 -5.17 1.09 7.58
CA GLY A 57 -4.43 0.90 8.82
C GLY A 57 -3.82 2.21 9.36
N PRO A 58 -2.99 2.13 10.40
CA PRO A 58 -2.50 3.32 11.10
C PRO A 58 -1.23 3.93 10.49
N TYR A 59 -0.68 3.38 9.41
CA TYR A 59 0.62 3.82 8.86
C TYR A 59 0.65 4.32 7.40
N PRO A 60 -0.43 4.90 6.82
CA PRO A 60 -0.35 5.53 5.51
C PRO A 60 0.39 6.86 5.62
N ALA A 61 1.13 7.24 4.57
CA ALA A 61 1.84 8.51 4.51
C ALA A 61 1.23 9.38 3.40
N ASP A 62 -0.09 9.35 3.26
CA ASP A 62 -0.89 10.03 2.25
C ASP A 62 -1.42 11.41 2.71
N GLY A 63 -1.11 11.78 3.96
CA GLY A 63 -1.63 12.99 4.61
C GLY A 63 -2.95 12.80 5.37
N SER A 64 -3.51 11.60 5.41
CA SER A 64 -4.71 11.29 6.19
C SER A 64 -4.42 11.06 7.68
N ASN A 65 -3.16 10.79 8.04
CA ASN A 65 -2.77 10.48 9.41
C ASN A 65 -1.64 11.38 9.93
N SER A 66 -1.42 11.34 11.24
CA SER A 66 -0.43 12.15 11.93
C SER A 66 0.42 11.34 12.91
N ARG A 67 1.66 11.78 13.08
CA ARG A 67 2.61 11.28 14.09
C ARG A 67 3.01 12.46 14.96
N GLU A 68 2.82 12.35 16.27
CA GLU A 68 3.17 13.42 17.24
C GLU A 68 2.56 14.79 16.88
N GLY A 69 1.34 14.80 16.32
CA GLY A 69 0.63 16.02 15.92
C GLY A 69 1.10 16.62 14.59
N GLN A 70 2.01 15.96 13.86
CA GLN A 70 2.44 16.35 12.51
C GLN A 70 1.78 15.44 11.47
N VAL A 71 1.16 16.03 10.45
CA VAL A 71 0.62 15.29 9.31
C VAL A 71 1.76 14.61 8.56
N VAL A 72 1.62 13.31 8.31
CA VAL A 72 2.61 12.51 7.57
C VAL A 72 2.15 12.38 6.13
N ASN A 73 2.80 13.11 5.22
CA ASN A 73 2.51 13.06 3.78
C ASN A 73 3.80 12.95 2.95
N ILE A 74 3.95 11.83 2.26
CA ILE A 74 5.05 11.52 1.33
C ILE A 74 4.64 11.67 -0.13
N LEU A 75 3.33 11.66 -0.44
CA LEU A 75 2.82 11.69 -1.82
C LEU A 75 3.18 12.98 -2.56
N THR A 76 3.44 14.05 -1.83
CA THR A 76 3.85 15.35 -2.42
C THR A 76 5.35 15.51 -2.58
N GLN A 77 6.16 14.52 -2.17
CA GLN A 77 7.63 14.61 -2.24
C GLN A 77 8.16 14.17 -3.60
N GLU A 78 9.13 14.93 -4.14
CA GLU A 78 9.85 14.51 -5.34
C GLU A 78 10.56 13.17 -5.10
N GLY A 79 10.46 12.26 -6.07
CA GLY A 79 11.02 10.92 -5.98
C GLY A 79 10.04 9.86 -5.50
N ILE A 80 8.82 10.21 -5.06
CA ILE A 80 7.82 9.22 -4.64
C ILE A 80 7.35 8.33 -5.80
N ILE A 81 7.38 8.83 -7.04
CA ILE A 81 7.05 8.02 -8.22
C ILE A 81 8.29 7.24 -8.68
N ARG A 82 8.34 5.96 -8.33
CA ARG A 82 9.55 5.14 -8.40
C ARG A 82 9.21 3.64 -8.48
N GLU A 83 10.16 2.86 -9.00
CA GLU A 83 10.03 1.40 -9.07
C GLU A 83 10.74 0.73 -7.88
N ASP A 84 12.00 1.08 -7.60
CA ASP A 84 12.73 0.51 -6.45
C ASP A 84 12.31 1.23 -5.17
N LEU A 85 11.61 0.56 -4.25
CA LEU A 85 11.13 1.10 -2.98
C LEU A 85 12.16 0.97 -1.85
N ARG A 86 13.26 0.25 -2.04
CA ARG A 86 14.15 -0.13 -0.92
C ARG A 86 14.98 1.03 -0.36
N PRO A 87 15.54 1.96 -1.16
CA PRO A 87 16.27 3.08 -0.59
C PRO A 87 15.35 4.24 -0.18
N SER A 88 15.68 4.89 0.92
CA SER A 88 15.12 6.21 1.25
C SER A 88 15.55 7.26 0.21
N PHE A 89 14.81 8.36 0.10
CA PHE A 89 14.97 9.37 -0.93
C PHE A 89 14.73 10.80 -0.44
N GLY A 90 15.00 11.79 -1.31
CA GLY A 90 14.98 13.20 -0.95
C GLY A 90 16.13 13.52 0.00
N ASP A 91 15.82 14.17 1.12
CA ASP A 91 16.80 14.49 2.16
C ASP A 91 17.10 13.30 3.10
N LEU A 92 16.33 12.20 3.00
CA LEU A 92 16.53 11.00 3.81
C LEU A 92 17.45 10.00 3.11
N SER A 93 18.11 9.18 3.91
CA SER A 93 19.05 8.18 3.44
C SER A 93 18.92 6.89 4.24
N GLY A 94 19.32 5.76 3.65
CA GLY A 94 19.12 4.44 4.21
C GLY A 94 18.55 3.49 3.16
N THR A 95 18.60 2.20 3.42
CA THR A 95 18.01 1.17 2.55
C THR A 95 17.45 0.09 3.42
N ALA A 96 16.19 -0.30 3.17
CA ALA A 96 15.57 -1.39 3.88
C ALA A 96 16.32 -2.70 3.60
N GLU A 97 16.65 -3.44 4.66
CA GLU A 97 17.31 -4.74 4.56
C GLU A 97 16.26 -5.85 4.44
N GLY A 98 16.51 -6.83 3.57
CA GLY A 98 15.65 -8.01 3.39
C GLY A 98 15.80 -8.63 2.01
N PRO A 99 15.36 -9.88 1.82
CA PRO A 99 15.26 -10.52 0.52
C PRO A 99 14.44 -9.67 -0.46
N GLN A 100 14.97 -9.48 -1.66
CA GLN A 100 14.30 -8.71 -2.71
C GLN A 100 12.99 -9.37 -3.12
N LEU A 101 11.96 -8.56 -3.33
CA LEU A 101 10.67 -8.93 -3.90
C LEU A 101 10.40 -8.02 -5.11
N ASP A 102 10.41 -8.60 -6.31
CA ASP A 102 9.92 -7.92 -7.51
C ASP A 102 8.42 -8.16 -7.64
N LEU A 103 7.64 -7.11 -7.41
CA LEU A 103 6.19 -7.12 -7.37
C LEU A 103 5.63 -6.54 -8.67
N GLU A 104 4.92 -7.35 -9.44
CA GLU A 104 4.11 -6.92 -10.59
C GLU A 104 2.63 -6.90 -10.18
N LEU A 105 2.00 -5.74 -10.31
CA LEU A 105 0.55 -5.57 -10.11
C LEU A 105 -0.10 -5.31 -11.46
N VAL A 106 -1.22 -5.99 -11.73
CA VAL A 106 -1.99 -5.84 -12.97
C VAL A 106 -3.39 -5.33 -12.64
N LEU A 107 -3.63 -4.05 -12.92
CA LEU A 107 -4.90 -3.41 -12.63
C LEU A 107 -5.91 -3.64 -13.76
N VAL A 108 -7.10 -4.13 -13.40
CA VAL A 108 -8.20 -4.34 -14.34
C VAL A 108 -9.51 -3.78 -13.79
N ASN A 109 -10.44 -3.40 -14.66
CA ASN A 109 -11.81 -3.14 -14.28
C ASN A 109 -12.49 -4.49 -13.98
N ALA A 110 -13.12 -4.60 -12.81
CA ALA A 110 -13.90 -5.78 -12.44
C ALA A 110 -15.06 -6.02 -13.42
N ASP A 111 -15.63 -4.94 -13.99
CA ASP A 111 -16.53 -5.03 -15.13
C ASP A 111 -15.74 -5.36 -16.41
N GLY A 112 -15.74 -6.65 -16.76
CA GLY A 112 -15.19 -7.16 -18.02
C GLY A 112 -13.70 -7.44 -18.04
N CYS A 113 -12.99 -7.39 -16.91
CA CYS A 113 -11.57 -7.72 -16.79
C CYS A 113 -10.66 -6.94 -17.74
N THR A 114 -10.96 -5.65 -17.96
CA THR A 114 -10.23 -4.83 -18.93
C THR A 114 -9.09 -4.06 -18.26
N PRO A 115 -7.87 -4.01 -18.83
CA PRO A 115 -6.75 -3.30 -18.20
C PRO A 115 -7.01 -1.82 -17.95
N LEU A 116 -6.61 -1.33 -16.77
CA LEU A 116 -6.75 0.06 -16.35
C LEU A 116 -5.40 0.79 -16.43
N ALA A 117 -5.21 1.52 -17.53
CA ALA A 117 -4.00 2.32 -17.77
C ALA A 117 -4.03 3.68 -17.07
N GLY A 118 -2.86 4.23 -16.75
CA GLY A 118 -2.70 5.60 -16.22
C GLY A 118 -3.13 5.82 -14.77
N HIS A 119 -3.59 4.78 -14.07
CA HIS A 119 -3.94 4.86 -12.65
C HIS A 119 -2.67 4.86 -11.82
N ALA A 120 -2.68 5.58 -10.70
CA ALA A 120 -1.59 5.57 -9.74
C ALA A 120 -1.88 4.55 -8.63
N ILE A 121 -0.87 3.78 -8.25
CA ILE A 121 -0.91 2.85 -7.13
C ILE A 121 0.15 3.28 -6.13
N TYR A 122 -0.28 3.74 -4.95
CA TYR A 122 0.58 3.98 -3.80
C TYR A 122 0.70 2.69 -3.00
N VAL A 123 1.93 2.22 -2.77
CA VAL A 123 2.24 0.99 -2.03
C VAL A 123 3.04 1.34 -0.78
N TRP A 124 2.72 0.69 0.35
CA TRP A 124 3.57 0.71 1.53
C TRP A 124 3.52 -0.58 2.35
N HIS A 125 4.60 -0.89 3.06
CA HIS A 125 4.63 -2.01 4.01
C HIS A 125 5.73 -1.85 5.07
N CYS A 126 5.75 -2.77 6.03
CA CYS A 126 6.73 -2.81 7.10
C CYS A 126 8.08 -3.44 6.69
N THR A 127 9.10 -3.20 7.51
CA THR A 127 10.41 -3.89 7.43
C THR A 127 10.30 -5.37 7.79
N THR A 128 11.41 -6.10 7.73
CA THR A 128 11.51 -7.50 8.20
C THR A 128 11.19 -7.67 9.68
N LEU A 129 11.34 -6.59 10.47
CA LEU A 129 11.03 -6.53 11.91
C LEU A 129 9.63 -5.97 12.20
N GLY A 130 8.85 -5.63 11.17
CA GLY A 130 7.49 -5.14 11.36
C GLY A 130 7.38 -3.63 11.62
N GLU A 131 8.45 -2.87 11.40
CA GLU A 131 8.48 -1.42 11.60
C GLU A 131 8.06 -0.66 10.34
N TYR A 132 7.32 0.44 10.48
CA TYR A 132 6.92 1.31 9.38
C TYR A 132 7.79 2.55 9.29
N SER A 133 8.38 2.78 8.11
CA SER A 133 9.05 4.06 7.77
C SER A 133 8.09 5.23 7.93
N MET A 134 8.59 6.42 8.25
CA MET A 134 7.80 7.62 8.59
C MET A 134 6.95 7.51 9.87
N TYR A 135 6.97 6.37 10.57
CA TYR A 135 6.22 6.16 11.82
C TYR A 135 7.15 5.64 12.92
N ASP A 136 7.43 4.35 12.92
CA ASP A 136 8.38 3.71 13.84
C ASP A 136 9.81 4.14 13.55
N LEU A 137 10.11 4.35 12.25
CA LEU A 137 11.39 4.84 11.75
C LEU A 137 11.19 6.23 11.13
N PRO A 138 11.11 7.30 11.95
CA PRO A 138 10.71 8.63 11.50
C PRO A 138 11.70 9.30 10.53
N ASP A 139 12.97 8.86 10.56
CA ASP A 139 14.05 9.35 9.70
C ASP A 139 14.26 8.48 8.44
N GLN A 140 13.28 7.63 8.10
CA GLN A 140 13.31 6.75 6.93
C GLN A 140 12.02 6.90 6.12
N ASN A 141 12.12 6.75 4.80
CA ASN A 141 10.97 6.78 3.89
C ASN A 141 10.99 5.68 2.80
N PHE A 142 11.85 4.67 2.97
CA PHE A 142 11.84 3.45 2.17
C PHE A 142 10.51 2.68 2.29
N LEU A 143 10.35 1.66 1.43
CA LEU A 143 9.20 0.74 1.38
C LEU A 143 7.86 1.46 1.16
N ARG A 144 7.93 2.62 0.50
CA ARG A 144 6.81 3.48 0.13
C ARG A 144 7.05 4.00 -1.29
N GLY A 145 6.06 3.93 -2.16
CA GLY A 145 6.20 4.47 -3.51
C GLY A 145 4.92 4.45 -4.31
N VAL A 146 4.88 5.31 -5.31
CA VAL A 146 3.79 5.41 -6.28
C VAL A 146 4.29 4.89 -7.63
N GLY A 147 3.50 4.01 -8.24
CA GLY A 147 3.71 3.59 -9.61
C GLY A 147 2.48 3.95 -10.46
N VAL A 148 2.67 4.09 -11.77
CA VAL A 148 1.59 4.42 -12.70
C VAL A 148 1.43 3.26 -13.68
N THR A 149 0.21 2.77 -13.86
CA THR A 149 -0.06 1.61 -14.70
C THR A 149 0.16 1.91 -16.18
N ASP A 150 0.77 0.96 -16.90
CA ASP A 150 0.98 1.02 -18.34
C ASP A 150 -0.31 0.75 -19.15
N ASP A 151 -0.23 0.75 -20.48
CA ASP A 151 -1.36 0.50 -21.38
C ASP A 151 -1.98 -0.91 -21.23
N GLN A 152 -1.37 -1.78 -20.44
CA GLN A 152 -1.85 -3.11 -20.10
C GLN A 152 -2.17 -3.23 -18.60
N GLY A 153 -2.34 -2.10 -17.90
CA GLY A 153 -2.69 -2.06 -16.49
C GLY A 153 -1.54 -2.46 -15.56
N ARG A 154 -0.32 -2.67 -16.08
CA ARG A 154 0.79 -3.20 -15.26
C ARG A 154 1.58 -2.10 -14.59
N VAL A 155 2.01 -2.35 -13.36
CA VAL A 155 3.00 -1.56 -12.65
C VAL A 155 3.97 -2.48 -11.92
N LYS A 156 5.23 -2.05 -11.78
CA LYS A 156 6.30 -2.84 -11.17
C LYS A 156 6.95 -2.09 -10.03
N PHE A 157 7.22 -2.84 -8.96
CA PHE A 157 8.01 -2.38 -7.83
C PHE A 157 9.10 -3.39 -7.51
N THR A 158 10.28 -2.90 -7.15
CA THR A 158 11.31 -3.71 -6.48
C THR A 158 11.31 -3.32 -5.01
N THR A 159 11.00 -4.25 -4.13
CA THR A 159 10.92 -4.02 -2.68
C THR A 159 11.59 -5.16 -1.91
N ILE A 160 11.30 -5.31 -0.61
CA ILE A 160 11.66 -6.49 0.19
C ILE A 160 10.40 -7.26 0.60
N TYR A 161 10.54 -8.55 0.91
CA TYR A 161 9.44 -9.31 1.51
C TYR A 161 9.13 -8.78 2.93
N PRO A 162 7.87 -8.43 3.28
CA PRO A 162 7.55 -7.82 4.58
C PRO A 162 7.69 -8.80 5.75
N GLY A 163 7.93 -8.30 6.96
CA GLY A 163 7.89 -9.11 8.17
C GLY A 163 6.47 -9.39 8.67
N CYS A 164 6.37 -10.19 9.74
CA CYS A 164 5.12 -10.41 10.47
C CYS A 164 5.20 -9.74 11.84
N TYR A 165 4.45 -8.66 12.04
CA TYR A 165 4.33 -8.02 13.35
C TYR A 165 3.14 -8.58 14.15
N PRO A 166 3.08 -8.37 15.48
CA PRO A 166 2.03 -8.96 16.31
C PRO A 166 0.61 -8.59 15.83
N ALA A 167 -0.30 -9.57 15.91
CA ALA A 167 -1.73 -9.45 15.63
C ALA A 167 -2.15 -9.20 14.18
N ARG A 168 -1.21 -9.16 13.21
CA ARG A 168 -1.54 -8.98 11.79
C ARG A 168 -0.84 -10.01 10.90
N TRP A 169 -1.58 -10.57 9.94
CA TRP A 169 -1.04 -11.38 8.86
C TRP A 169 -0.01 -10.58 8.06
N PRO A 170 1.08 -11.16 7.50
CA PRO A 170 2.03 -10.39 6.70
C PRO A 170 1.36 -9.83 5.43
N HIS A 171 1.55 -8.54 5.16
CA HIS A 171 0.83 -7.85 4.10
C HIS A 171 1.61 -6.70 3.47
N ILE A 172 1.15 -6.28 2.30
CA ILE A 172 1.53 -5.03 1.64
C ILE A 172 0.26 -4.21 1.42
N HIS A 173 0.25 -2.97 1.87
CA HIS A 173 -0.88 -2.07 1.64
C HIS A 173 -0.80 -1.42 0.27
N PHE A 174 -1.96 -1.06 -0.28
CA PHE A 174 -2.01 -0.14 -1.40
C PHE A 174 -3.27 0.73 -1.43
N GLU A 175 -3.13 1.86 -2.11
CA GLU A 175 -4.20 2.77 -2.52
C GLU A 175 -4.13 3.00 -4.02
N ILE A 176 -5.27 2.97 -4.70
CA ILE A 176 -5.38 3.22 -6.13
C ILE A 176 -6.06 4.56 -6.35
N PHE A 177 -5.53 5.38 -7.23
CA PHE A 177 -6.07 6.68 -7.61
C PHE A 177 -6.31 6.73 -9.11
N GLU A 178 -7.25 7.55 -9.56
CA GLU A 178 -7.56 7.73 -11.00
C GLU A 178 -6.33 8.17 -11.81
N SER A 179 -5.42 8.90 -11.18
CA SER A 179 -4.17 9.38 -11.77
C SER A 179 -3.14 9.70 -10.69
N ALA A 180 -1.90 9.94 -11.09
CA ALA A 180 -0.88 10.43 -10.17
C ALA A 180 -1.23 11.84 -9.67
N GLU A 181 -1.82 12.68 -10.51
CA GLU A 181 -2.29 14.01 -10.13
C GLU A 181 -3.32 13.93 -9.01
N ALA A 182 -4.28 12.99 -9.10
CA ALA A 182 -5.26 12.74 -8.05
C ALA A 182 -4.60 12.30 -6.73
N ALA A 183 -3.59 11.43 -6.79
CA ALA A 183 -2.86 10.97 -5.60
C ALA A 183 -2.17 12.12 -4.84
N VAL A 184 -1.66 13.14 -5.55
CA VAL A 184 -0.93 14.26 -4.91
C VAL A 184 -1.80 15.47 -4.61
N SER A 185 -3.00 15.56 -5.20
CA SER A 185 -3.96 16.65 -4.97
C SER A 185 -4.84 16.42 -3.73
N GLY A 186 -4.73 15.24 -3.10
CA GLY A 186 -5.56 14.85 -1.95
C GLY A 186 -6.95 14.34 -2.35
N GLU A 187 -7.12 13.91 -3.60
CA GLU A 187 -8.32 13.20 -4.02
C GLU A 187 -8.41 11.82 -3.37
N ALA A 188 -9.63 11.33 -3.16
CA ALA A 188 -9.84 10.02 -2.54
C ALA A 188 -9.37 8.90 -3.48
N SER A 189 -8.83 7.82 -2.90
CA SER A 189 -8.57 6.60 -3.65
C SER A 189 -9.87 6.01 -4.20
N VAL A 190 -9.75 5.28 -5.31
CA VAL A 190 -10.81 4.47 -5.92
C VAL A 190 -10.85 3.06 -5.35
N LEU A 191 -9.77 2.62 -4.71
CA LEU A 191 -9.68 1.39 -3.92
C LEU A 191 -8.59 1.56 -2.87
N THR A 192 -8.85 1.11 -1.65
CA THR A 192 -7.85 0.90 -0.60
C THR A 192 -7.95 -0.55 -0.17
N ALA A 193 -6.84 -1.28 -0.22
CA ALA A 193 -6.82 -2.70 0.04
C ALA A 193 -5.43 -3.18 0.50
N GLN A 194 -5.33 -4.47 0.81
CA GLN A 194 -4.10 -5.11 1.27
C GLN A 194 -3.84 -6.39 0.49
N ILE A 195 -2.58 -6.65 0.19
CA ILE A 195 -2.09 -7.90 -0.39
C ILE A 195 -1.76 -8.84 0.76
N ALA A 196 -2.37 -10.02 0.80
CA ALA A 196 -2.09 -11.05 1.79
C ALA A 196 -0.90 -11.90 1.33
N MET A 197 0.20 -11.91 2.10
CA MET A 197 1.37 -12.71 1.70
C MET A 197 1.10 -14.22 1.90
N PRO A 198 1.53 -15.11 0.99
CA PRO A 198 1.29 -16.55 1.12
C PRO A 198 1.91 -17.15 2.38
N HIS A 199 1.17 -18.01 3.09
CA HIS A 199 1.62 -18.62 4.34
C HIS A 199 2.90 -19.45 4.17
N ASP A 200 2.95 -20.30 3.14
CA ASP A 200 4.04 -21.23 2.89
C ASP A 200 5.35 -20.51 2.57
N VAL A 201 5.29 -19.46 1.74
CA VAL A 201 6.44 -18.60 1.44
C VAL A 201 6.90 -17.86 2.69
N SER A 202 5.96 -17.26 3.44
CA SER A 202 6.26 -16.52 4.66
C SER A 202 6.89 -17.41 5.73
N ALA A 203 6.31 -18.58 5.99
CA ALA A 203 6.80 -19.52 7.00
C ALA A 203 8.21 -20.03 6.67
N ALA A 204 8.46 -20.42 5.41
CA ALA A 204 9.76 -20.88 4.97
C ALA A 204 10.83 -19.79 5.06
N LEU A 205 10.49 -18.55 4.70
CA LEU A 205 11.39 -17.41 4.79
C LEU A 205 11.73 -17.08 6.24
N TYR A 206 10.72 -16.91 7.10
CA TYR A 206 10.93 -16.50 8.49
C TYR A 206 11.71 -17.54 9.31
N GLU A 207 11.55 -18.82 9.00
CA GLU A 207 12.33 -19.88 9.64
C GLU A 207 13.80 -19.90 9.18
N SER A 208 14.09 -19.47 7.94
CA SER A 208 15.42 -19.61 7.35
C SER A 208 16.30 -18.36 7.42
N ASP A 209 15.71 -17.17 7.63
CA ASP A 209 16.43 -15.89 7.63
C ASP A 209 16.31 -15.16 8.97
N ALA A 210 17.45 -14.91 9.61
CA ALA A 210 17.55 -14.24 10.90
C ALA A 210 17.15 -12.76 10.88
N LEU A 211 17.03 -12.13 9.69
CA LEU A 211 16.51 -10.77 9.57
C LEU A 211 15.03 -10.63 10.00
N TYR A 212 14.30 -11.75 10.06
CA TYR A 212 12.87 -11.81 10.40
C TYR A 212 12.63 -12.18 11.87
N GLU A 213 13.46 -11.67 12.77
CA GLU A 213 13.33 -11.93 14.21
C GLU A 213 11.88 -11.71 14.71
N GLY A 214 11.33 -12.70 15.40
CA GLY A 214 9.96 -12.67 15.93
C GLY A 214 8.85 -12.97 14.91
N SER A 215 9.11 -12.91 13.61
CA SER A 215 8.07 -13.13 12.58
C SER A 215 7.50 -14.54 12.59
N THR A 216 8.33 -15.58 12.81
CA THR A 216 7.85 -16.96 12.95
C THR A 216 6.90 -17.13 14.14
N GLU A 217 7.21 -16.50 15.28
CA GLU A 217 6.35 -16.56 16.47
C GLU A 217 5.02 -15.84 16.24
N ASN A 218 5.06 -14.68 15.57
CA ASN A 218 3.85 -13.93 15.21
C ASN A 218 2.96 -14.69 14.24
N LEU A 219 3.53 -15.25 13.15
CA LEU A 219 2.78 -16.01 12.16
C LEU A 219 2.10 -17.23 12.77
N ASN A 220 2.79 -17.95 13.67
CA ASN A 220 2.22 -19.13 14.36
C ASN A 220 1.05 -18.82 15.31
N ARG A 221 0.78 -17.54 15.60
CA ARG A 221 -0.37 -17.13 16.42
C ARG A 221 -1.59 -16.72 15.60
N LEU A 222 -1.50 -16.75 14.27
CA LEU A 222 -2.48 -16.17 13.36
C LEU A 222 -2.88 -17.15 12.26
N THR A 223 -4.08 -16.96 11.76
CA THR A 223 -4.58 -17.42 10.46
C THR A 223 -5.23 -16.24 9.74
N LEU A 224 -5.44 -16.34 8.43
CA LEU A 224 -6.19 -15.33 7.68
C LEU A 224 -7.58 -15.09 8.30
N GLU A 225 -8.26 -16.15 8.74
CA GLU A 225 -9.58 -16.07 9.38
C GLU A 225 -9.57 -15.35 10.75
N SER A 226 -8.42 -15.34 11.42
CA SER A 226 -8.27 -14.66 12.72
C SER A 226 -7.72 -13.23 12.60
N ASP A 227 -7.24 -12.84 11.42
CA ASP A 227 -6.78 -11.48 11.15
C ASP A 227 -8.00 -10.54 11.05
N ASN A 228 -7.89 -9.36 11.65
CA ASN A 228 -9.01 -8.42 11.73
C ASN A 228 -9.26 -7.62 10.44
N VAL A 229 -8.50 -7.86 9.38
CA VAL A 229 -8.67 -7.30 8.03
C VAL A 229 -9.05 -8.39 7.04
N PHE A 230 -8.37 -9.54 7.08
CA PHE A 230 -8.64 -10.62 6.13
C PHE A 230 -9.75 -11.59 6.58
N GLY A 231 -10.12 -11.57 7.87
CA GLY A 231 -10.96 -12.61 8.47
C GLY A 231 -12.42 -12.59 8.06
N ASP A 232 -12.91 -11.49 7.47
CA ASP A 232 -14.26 -11.35 6.93
C ASP A 232 -14.33 -11.46 5.40
N ASN A 233 -13.19 -11.67 4.73
CA ASN A 233 -13.14 -11.88 3.28
C ASN A 233 -13.59 -13.30 2.92
N SER A 234 -14.32 -13.41 1.81
CA SER A 234 -14.63 -14.69 1.19
C SER A 234 -13.36 -15.40 0.69
N GLN A 235 -13.47 -16.70 0.43
CA GLN A 235 -12.32 -17.46 -0.10
C GLN A 235 -11.87 -16.94 -1.47
N GLU A 236 -12.81 -16.47 -2.27
CA GLU A 236 -12.56 -15.89 -3.58
C GLU A 236 -11.83 -14.54 -3.48
N GLU A 237 -12.23 -13.67 -2.54
CA GLU A 237 -11.54 -12.40 -2.28
C GLU A 237 -10.13 -12.63 -1.73
N LEU A 238 -9.96 -13.57 -0.79
CA LEU A 238 -8.63 -13.94 -0.28
C LEU A 238 -7.71 -14.50 -1.37
N ALA A 239 -8.24 -15.36 -2.25
CA ALA A 239 -7.49 -15.85 -3.39
C ALA A 239 -7.09 -14.71 -4.34
N GLN A 240 -7.97 -13.73 -4.54
CA GLN A 240 -7.73 -12.57 -5.38
C GLN A 240 -6.76 -11.53 -4.75
N GLN A 241 -6.66 -11.48 -3.42
CA GLN A 241 -5.71 -10.63 -2.66
C GLN A 241 -4.35 -11.29 -2.41
N THR A 242 -4.22 -12.59 -2.70
CA THR A 242 -2.98 -13.35 -2.47
C THR A 242 -2.17 -13.45 -3.77
N PRO A 243 -0.91 -12.98 -3.82
CA PRO A 243 -0.09 -13.01 -5.02
C PRO A 243 0.44 -14.42 -5.30
N GLU A 244 0.61 -14.74 -6.58
CA GLU A 244 1.45 -15.87 -6.98
C GLU A 244 2.91 -15.48 -6.78
N ILE A 245 3.66 -16.27 -6.00
CA ILE A 245 5.08 -16.01 -5.71
C ILE A 245 5.95 -17.17 -6.18
N THR A 246 7.07 -16.83 -6.82
CA THR A 246 8.14 -17.76 -7.19
C THR A 246 9.50 -17.23 -6.73
N GLY A 247 10.51 -18.09 -6.71
CA GLY A 247 11.86 -17.75 -6.23
C GLY A 247 12.09 -18.11 -4.76
N ASP A 248 13.19 -17.61 -4.22
CA ASP A 248 13.62 -17.87 -2.85
C ASP A 248 14.42 -16.69 -2.26
N ALA A 249 14.70 -16.74 -0.96
CA ALA A 249 15.40 -15.68 -0.24
C ALA A 249 16.80 -15.34 -0.82
N SER A 250 17.47 -16.33 -1.42
CA SER A 250 18.81 -16.18 -1.99
C SER A 250 18.81 -15.58 -3.40
N SER A 251 17.83 -15.92 -4.24
CA SER A 251 17.70 -15.37 -5.60
C SER A 251 16.81 -14.14 -5.68
N GLY A 252 16.05 -13.85 -4.63
CA GLY A 252 14.91 -12.93 -4.66
C GLY A 252 13.63 -13.60 -5.12
N TYR A 253 12.51 -12.98 -4.78
CA TYR A 253 11.16 -13.41 -5.11
C TYR A 253 10.59 -12.60 -6.29
N GLN A 254 9.78 -13.26 -7.12
CA GLN A 254 8.90 -12.60 -8.08
C GLN A 254 7.45 -12.84 -7.66
N ALA A 255 6.69 -11.77 -7.44
CA ALA A 255 5.27 -11.81 -7.10
C ALA A 255 4.42 -11.16 -8.22
N SER A 256 3.31 -11.80 -8.55
CA SER A 256 2.32 -11.26 -9.49
C SER A 256 0.94 -11.29 -8.87
N LEU A 257 0.21 -10.18 -9.00
CA LEU A 257 -1.18 -10.05 -8.55
C LEU A 257 -2.01 -9.25 -9.56
N THR A 258 -3.14 -9.81 -9.97
CA THR A 258 -4.18 -9.04 -10.67
C THR A 258 -5.07 -8.37 -9.64
N ILE A 259 -5.39 -7.10 -9.84
CA ILE A 259 -6.28 -6.31 -8.97
C ILE A 259 -7.49 -5.88 -9.80
N PRO A 260 -8.63 -6.57 -9.68
CA PRO A 260 -9.90 -6.05 -10.19
C PRO A 260 -10.46 -4.93 -9.32
N VAL A 261 -10.71 -3.77 -9.92
CA VAL A 261 -11.35 -2.61 -9.28
C VAL A 261 -12.80 -2.54 -9.70
N ASP A 262 -13.69 -2.55 -8.72
CA ASP A 262 -15.09 -2.19 -8.91
C ASP A 262 -15.30 -0.72 -8.51
N PHE A 263 -15.52 0.14 -9.50
CA PHE A 263 -15.74 1.57 -9.28
C PHE A 263 -17.12 1.91 -8.70
N ASP A 264 -18.05 0.96 -8.73
CA ASP A 264 -19.41 1.08 -8.21
C ASP A 264 -19.56 0.46 -6.81
N ALA A 265 -18.50 -0.20 -6.29
CA ALA A 265 -18.51 -0.83 -4.98
C ALA A 265 -18.73 0.19 -3.84
N ASP A 266 -19.41 -0.27 -2.80
CA ASP A 266 -19.54 0.48 -1.54
C ASP A 266 -18.14 0.66 -0.93
N ARG A 267 -17.76 1.91 -0.67
CA ARG A 267 -16.44 2.28 -0.12
C ARG A 267 -16.38 2.19 1.40
N SER A 268 -17.44 1.68 2.05
CA SER A 268 -17.39 1.39 3.48
C SER A 268 -16.36 0.30 3.73
N VAL A 269 -15.40 0.59 4.60
CA VAL A 269 -14.48 -0.41 5.12
C VAL A 269 -15.28 -1.52 5.79
N SER A 270 -15.03 -2.77 5.43
CA SER A 270 -15.60 -3.90 6.15
C SER A 270 -14.94 -3.95 7.54
N MET A 271 -15.59 -3.30 8.51
CA MET A 271 -15.14 -3.32 9.90
C MET A 271 -15.81 -4.50 10.60
N GLY A 272 -15.24 -5.70 10.46
CA GLY A 272 -15.62 -6.87 11.21
C GLY A 272 -15.33 -6.74 12.72
N GLY A 273 -16.13 -5.99 13.49
CA GLY A 273 -16.13 -6.00 14.97
C GLY A 273 -16.42 -4.64 15.65
N PRO A 274 -17.03 -4.61 16.86
CA PRO A 274 -17.80 -3.47 17.34
C PRO A 274 -16.90 -2.32 17.81
N GLY A 275 -16.67 -1.37 16.90
CA GLY A 275 -15.98 -0.12 17.19
C GLY A 275 -16.33 0.91 16.15
N GLY A 276 -17.61 1.33 16.12
CA GLY A 276 -18.08 2.39 15.24
C GLY A 276 -17.31 3.71 15.45
N PRO A 277 -17.21 4.55 14.42
CA PRO A 277 -16.47 5.80 14.47
C PRO A 277 -16.99 6.70 15.58
N GLY A 278 -16.06 7.27 16.35
CA GLY A 278 -16.34 8.11 17.50
C GLY A 278 -17.38 9.19 17.19
N GLY A 279 -18.58 9.01 17.72
CA GLY A 279 -19.59 10.06 17.76
C GLY A 279 -19.11 11.24 18.61
N PRO A 280 -19.63 12.46 18.36
CA PRO A 280 -19.26 13.63 19.13
C PRO A 280 -19.57 13.42 20.63
N PRO A 281 -18.79 14.04 21.54
CA PRO A 281 -18.96 13.83 22.98
C PRO A 281 -20.38 14.21 23.40
N PRO A 282 -21.05 13.41 24.24
CA PRO A 282 -22.41 13.72 24.66
C PRO A 282 -22.41 15.00 25.50
N GLU A 283 -23.27 15.95 25.12
CA GLU A 283 -23.60 17.12 25.93
C GLU A 283 -24.11 16.68 27.31
N GLY A 284 -23.57 17.33 28.35
CA GLY A 284 -23.84 16.99 29.74
C GLY A 284 -25.31 17.04 30.10
N GLY A 285 -25.86 15.87 30.45
CA GLY A 285 -27.08 15.73 31.24
C GLY A 285 -26.72 15.36 32.67
N MET A 286 -27.08 16.20 33.64
CA MET A 286 -26.99 15.87 35.07
C MET A 286 -27.76 14.57 35.37
N PRO A 287 -27.22 13.65 36.19
CA PRO A 287 -28.00 12.53 36.69
C PRO A 287 -28.91 12.98 37.85
N PRO A 288 -30.14 12.44 37.95
CA PRO A 288 -31.02 12.69 39.08
C PRO A 288 -30.59 11.88 40.31
N ASP A 289 -30.97 12.40 41.48
CA ASP A 289 -30.67 11.93 42.82
C ASP A 289 -30.78 10.40 43.02
N GLY A 290 -29.74 9.80 43.63
CA GLY A 290 -29.75 8.39 44.03
C GLY A 290 -28.54 7.94 44.84
N GLU A 291 -28.64 8.11 46.16
CA GLU A 291 -27.93 7.43 47.27
C GLU A 291 -26.40 7.19 47.21
N MET A 292 -25.67 7.90 48.10
CA MET A 292 -24.27 7.59 48.43
C MET A 292 -24.17 6.34 49.32
N PRO A 293 -23.24 5.39 49.04
CA PRO A 293 -22.90 4.33 49.98
C PRO A 293 -22.06 4.89 51.17
N PRO A 294 -22.18 4.29 52.38
CA PRO A 294 -21.48 4.79 53.56
C PRO A 294 -19.96 4.54 53.49
N PRO A 295 -19.15 5.38 54.15
CA PRO A 295 -17.69 5.23 54.16
C PRO A 295 -17.25 3.99 54.96
N PRO A 296 -16.10 3.39 54.60
CA PRO A 296 -15.57 2.23 55.31
C PRO A 296 -15.12 2.60 56.73
N SER A 297 -15.47 1.73 57.67
CA SER A 297 -14.96 1.75 59.05
C SER A 297 -13.46 1.38 59.06
N ASN A 298 -12.70 2.10 59.90
CA ASN A 298 -11.26 1.94 60.17
C ASN A 298 -10.76 0.49 60.24
#